data_AF-A0A349ZRU0-F1
#
_entry.id   AF-A0A349ZRU0-F1
#
_cell.length_a   1.000
_cell.length_b   1.000
_cell.length_c   1.000
_cell.angle_alpha   90.00
_cell.angle_beta   90.00
_cell.angle_gamma   90.00
#
_symmetry.space_group_name_H-M   'P 1'
#
loop_
_entity.id
_entity.type
_entity.pdbx_description
1 polymer ?
#
loop_
_entity_poly.entity_id
_entity_poly.type
_entity_poly.pdbx_seq_one_letter_code
_entity_poly.pdbx_strand_id
1 'polypeptide(L)' 'NPALKGKPLIIGSMPNERGVVATCSYEARKYGVHSGMNIKDAYRKCPDGIYMHPNFDKYKMVSARLHEIWAAYA' A
#
# COMPACT_ATOMS: atom_id res chain seq x y z
N ASN A 1 3.31 12.05 -3.50
CA ASN A 1 2.10 12.72 -3.00
C ASN A 1 2.24 12.93 -1.49
N PRO A 2 2.79 14.06 -1.04
CA PRO A 2 2.95 14.39 0.39
C PRO A 2 1.63 14.47 1.17
N ALA A 3 0.51 14.76 0.50
CA ALA A 3 -0.80 14.92 1.13
C ALA A 3 -1.37 13.61 1.74
N LEU A 4 -0.71 12.47 1.50
CA LEU A 4 -1.05 11.16 2.06
C LEU A 4 -0.31 10.86 3.38
N LYS A 5 0.67 11.69 3.76
CA LYS A 5 1.44 11.49 5.01
C LYS A 5 0.50 11.58 6.22
N GLY A 6 0.62 10.63 7.16
CA GLY A 6 -0.20 10.61 8.37
C GLY A 6 -1.63 10.11 8.15
N LYS A 7 -1.98 9.64 6.95
CA LYS A 7 -3.33 9.13 6.63
C LYS A 7 -3.30 7.61 6.45
N PRO A 8 -4.39 6.91 6.81
CA PRO A 8 -4.50 5.47 6.60
C PRO A 8 -4.59 5.16 5.10
N LEU A 9 -3.44 4.88 4.49
CA LEU A 9 -3.32 4.44 3.10
C LEU A 9 -3.31 2.91 2.99
N ILE A 10 -4.14 2.39 2.08
CA ILE A 10 -4.28 0.97 1.74
C ILE A 10 -4.04 0.82 0.23
N ILE A 11 -3.07 -0.01 -0.14
CA ILE A 11 -2.77 -0.37 -1.53
C ILE A 11 -3.30 -1.77 -1.81
N GLY A 12 -4.14 -1.94 -2.82
CA GLY A 12 -4.74 -3.22 -3.16
C GLY A 12 -5.90 -3.09 -4.14
N SER A 13 -6.86 -4.01 -4.05
CA SER A 13 -8.15 -3.86 -4.73
C SER A 13 -8.98 -2.71 -4.13
N MET A 14 -10.03 -2.28 -4.82
CA MET A 14 -10.99 -1.31 -4.27
C MET A 14 -12.04 -2.01 -3.37
N PRO A 15 -12.68 -1.30 -2.41
CA PRO A 15 -13.69 -1.90 -1.52
C PRO A 15 -14.89 -2.57 -2.23
N ASN A 16 -15.22 -2.12 -3.44
CA ASN A 16 -16.29 -2.66 -4.29
C ASN A 16 -15.85 -3.85 -5.15
N GLU A 17 -14.57 -4.21 -5.16
CA GLU A 17 -14.02 -5.31 -5.95
C GLU A 17 -13.83 -6.59 -5.12
N ARG A 18 -13.40 -7.66 -5.80
CA ARG A 18 -12.85 -8.85 -5.14
C ARG A 18 -11.34 -8.77 -5.14
N GLY A 19 -10.75 -8.96 -3.96
CA GLY A 19 -9.31 -9.08 -3.82
C GLY A 19 -8.86 -8.75 -2.40
N VAL A 20 -7.58 -8.38 -2.30
CA VAL A 20 -6.90 -8.24 -1.01
C VAL A 20 -6.09 -6.96 -0.95
N VAL A 21 -5.70 -6.60 0.27
CA VAL A 21 -4.69 -5.59 0.54
C VAL A 21 -3.32 -6.13 0.15
N ALA A 22 -2.63 -5.47 -0.78
CA ALA A 22 -1.25 -5.78 -1.10
C ALA A 22 -0.31 -5.27 0.01
N THR A 23 -0.47 -4.02 0.41
CA THR A 23 0.23 -3.42 1.55
C THR A 23 -0.56 -2.25 2.12
N CYS A 24 -0.23 -1.84 3.33
CA CYS A 24 -0.86 -0.69 3.98
C CYS A 24 0.14 0.08 4.84
N SER A 25 -0.15 1.37 4.99
CA SER A 25 0.56 2.31 5.85
C SER A 25 0.48 1.90 7.33
N TYR A 26 1.39 2.42 8.14
CA TYR A 26 1.37 2.20 9.59
C TYR A 26 0.09 2.75 10.23
N GLU A 27 -0.44 3.86 9.72
CA GLU A 27 -1.69 4.46 10.16
C GLU A 27 -2.88 3.51 9.93
N ALA A 28 -2.94 2.84 8.78
CA ALA A 28 -3.96 1.82 8.51
C ALA A 28 -3.78 0.56 9.38
N ARG A 29 -2.54 0.18 9.71
CA ARG A 29 -2.25 -0.97 10.60
C ARG A 29 -2.81 -0.80 12.01
N LYS A 30 -2.94 0.43 12.50
CA LYS A 30 -3.57 0.72 13.81
C LYS A 30 -5.04 0.29 13.86
N TYR A 31 -5.73 0.27 12.72
CA TYR A 31 -7.10 -0.25 12.59
C TYR A 31 -7.13 -1.78 12.42
N GLY A 32 -5.98 -2.46 12.48
CA GLY A 32 -5.87 -3.89 12.29
C GLY A 32 -5.92 -4.34 10.83
N VAL A 33 -5.66 -3.44 9.88
CA VAL A 33 -5.47 -3.77 8.45
C VAL A 33 -4.06 -4.33 8.23
N HIS A 34 -3.91 -5.36 7.40
CA HIS A 34 -2.62 -5.94 7.07
C HIS A 34 -2.60 -6.53 5.66
N SER A 35 -1.40 -6.80 5.12
CA SER A 35 -1.23 -7.47 3.83
C SER A 35 -1.95 -8.82 3.80
N GLY A 36 -2.53 -9.16 2.65
CA GLY A 36 -3.33 -10.38 2.45
C GLY A 36 -4.76 -10.30 3.00
N MET A 37 -5.13 -9.25 3.75
CA MET A 37 -6.50 -9.08 4.24
C MET A 37 -7.48 -8.89 3.08
N ASN A 38 -8.66 -9.52 3.17
CA ASN A 38 -9.76 -9.28 2.23
C ASN A 38 -10.12 -7.79 2.20
N ILE A 39 -10.28 -7.22 1.01
CA ILE A 39 -10.48 -5.77 0.89
C ILE A 39 -11.76 -5.27 1.56
N LYS A 40 -12.81 -6.08 1.61
CA LYS A 40 -14.07 -5.75 2.29
C LYS A 40 -13.90 -5.74 3.80
N ASP A 41 -13.01 -6.58 4.34
CA ASP A 41 -12.69 -6.60 5.77
C ASP A 41 -11.85 -5.39 6.13
N ALA A 42 -10.89 -5.04 5.28
CA ALA A 42 -10.10 -3.82 5.43
C ALA A 42 -11.00 -2.57 5.43
N TYR A 43 -11.99 -2.50 4.52
CA TYR A 43 -12.97 -1.41 4.47
C TYR A 43 -13.86 -1.35 5.71
N ARG A 44 -14.31 -2.50 6.23
CA ARG A 44 -15.07 -2.54 7.49
C ARG A 44 -14.24 -2.02 8.68
N LYS A 45 -12.93 -2.28 8.71
CA LYS A 45 -12.03 -1.82 9.78
C LYS A 45 -11.62 -0.36 9.65
N CYS A 46 -11.47 0.14 8.42
CA CYS A 46 -10.96 1.47 8.13
C CYS A 46 -11.75 2.12 6.98
N PRO A 47 -13.03 2.48 7.20
CA PRO A 47 -13.89 3.01 6.14
C PRO A 47 -13.39 4.35 5.58
N ASP A 48 -12.77 5.18 6.44
CA ASP A 48 -12.15 6.47 6.05
C ASP A 48 -10.73 6.31 5.46
N GLY A 49 -10.32 5.06 5.19
CA GLY A 49 -9.07 4.73 4.55
C GLY A 49 -8.96 5.27 3.12
N ILE A 50 -7.75 5.62 2.71
CA ILE A 50 -7.45 5.96 1.31
C ILE A 50 -7.09 4.67 0.59
N TYR A 51 -7.95 4.24 -0.34
CA TYR A 51 -7.74 3.05 -1.16
C TYR A 51 -7.17 3.43 -2.52
N MET A 52 -6.09 2.76 -2.92
CA MET A 52 -5.46 2.98 -4.23
C MET A 52 -4.99 1.66 -4.83
N HIS A 53 -5.09 1.55 -6.15
CA HIS A 53 -4.43 0.46 -6.88
C HIS A 53 -2.90 0.58 -6.82
N PRO A 54 -2.18 -0.56 -6.90
CA PRO A 54 -0.73 -0.56 -6.97
C PRO A 54 -0.23 0.11 -8.26
N ASN A 55 0.82 0.91 -8.14
CA ASN A 55 1.55 1.47 -9.28
C ASN A 55 2.87 0.71 -9.45
N PHE A 56 2.83 -0.39 -10.20
CA PHE A 56 3.99 -1.28 -10.37
C PHE A 56 5.15 -0.63 -11.11
N ASP A 57 4.90 0.24 -12.09
CA ASP A 57 5.96 0.92 -12.84
C ASP A 57 6.79 1.81 -11.91
N LYS A 58 6.13 2.57 -11.05
CA LYS A 58 6.79 3.37 -10.02
C LYS A 58 7.61 2.49 -9.07
N TYR A 59 7.06 1.37 -8.62
CA TYR A 59 7.76 0.48 -7.68
C TYR A 59 9.00 -0.14 -8.33
N LYS A 60 8.87 -0.63 -9.58
CA LYS A 60 9.99 -1.19 -10.35
C LYS A 60 11.09 -0.16 -10.59
N MET A 61 10.73 1.05 -11.01
CA MET A 61 11.68 2.15 -11.25
C MET A 61 12.48 2.48 -9.97
N VAL A 62 11.81 2.60 -8.82
CA VAL A 62 12.50 2.89 -7.56
C VAL A 62 13.37 1.71 -7.11
N SER A 63 12.90 0.47 -7.29
CA SER A 63 13.67 -0.73 -6.98
C SER A 63 14.96 -0.80 -7.82
N ALA A 64 14.89 -0.52 -9.12
CA ALA A 64 16.06 -0.52 -10.00
C ALA A 64 17.10 0.50 -9.53
N ARG A 65 16.68 1.72 -9.19
CA ARG A 65 17.57 2.76 -8.65
C ARG A 65 18.24 2.35 -7.33
N LEU A 66 17.54 1.62 -6.45
CA LEU A 66 18.16 1.10 -5.23
C LEU A 66 19.22 0.04 -5.55
N HIS A 67 18.96 -0.83 -6.52
CA HIS A 67 19.92 -1.84 -6.95
C HIS A 67 21.17 -1.21 -7.59
N GLU A 68 21.01 -0.13 -8.38
CA GLU A 68 22.14 0.64 -8.92
C GLU A 68 23.03 1.20 -7.79
N ILE A 69 22.42 1.76 -6.74
CA ILE A 69 23.17 2.25 -5.58
C ILE A 69 23.91 1.09 -4.91
N TRP A 70 23.25 -0.05 -4.66
CA TRP A 70 23.89 -1.19 -4.01
C TRP A 70 25.06 -1.77 -4.84
N ALA A 71 24.91 -1.83 -6.16
CA ALA A 71 25.96 -2.31 -7.06
C ALA A 71 27.23 -1.44 -7.01
N ALA A 72 27.12 -0.16 -6.62
CA ALA A 72 28.27 0.73 -6.48
C ALA A 72 29.11 0.49 -5.21
N TYR A 73 28.61 -0.31 -4.27
CA TYR A 73 29.32 -0.67 -3.02
C TYR A 73 29.64 -2.18 -2.93
N ALA A 74 29.38 -2.94 -4.00
CA ALA A 74 29.64 -4.37 -4.09
C ALA A 74 31.04 -4.67 -4.66
#